data_AF-A0A0B8NN34-F1
#
_entry.id   AF-A0A0B8NN34-F1
#
_cell.length_a   1.000
_cell.length_b   1.000
_cell.length_c   1.000
_cell.angle_alpha   90.00
_cell.angle_beta   90.00
_cell.angle_gamma   90.00
#
_symmetry.space_group_name_H-M   'P 1'
#
loop_
_entity.id
_entity.type
_entity.pdbx_description
1 polymer ?
#
loop_
_entity_poly.entity_id
_entity_poly.type
_entity_poly.pdbx_seq_one_letter_code
_entity_poly.pdbx_strand_id
1 'polypeptide(L)'
;MSTDYGVPPGAETTRAMVEARLHEQREKNGVAETLTVEWRGAPLHIQVIDMPLSSLVYNPETHRIRAQRSYDPKRDAILAADPWSPESQDYLRYLLTIRPSDPQHRDPDFDKLKESLEEHKQNEPGLITHEGVLVNGNTRCAALRELNTTTNMRVGVLPPSCTWDDINDVELSLQLRQDKRRDYSYINRLLAIEEQRNQLNRDLTVISKAFRTDTKSVERDLWVLAQLRDLIARSKVDDGASLRLMDLERSQEKLAELYRAYDKEQAKNKERADLLKEARLAAIVLDFAKTDIRYIEPDFQSRYLDRVLPEEFKPKGGAAPATVNIPGLNRDVRAAGANVVAARELTDKLLRAKAVEAAGEQAAPADHAEALEVIASFKEAFDEAIETAGREARLRKKRQAAPDRVNDACKDLEQSITDLVLSRGNSSLDEGAFDDALEQLRKVLGTLSVEARRSIELPGNGLTWLIAAVGDERPRS
;
A
#
# COMPACT_ATOMS: atom_id res chain seq x y z
N MET A 1 -11.47 39.80 12.62
CA MET A 1 -11.29 39.75 14.09
C MET A 1 -11.59 38.33 14.49
N SER A 2 -10.59 37.60 14.99
CA SER A 2 -10.78 36.30 15.63
C SER A 2 -11.74 36.41 16.82
N THR A 3 -12.51 35.36 17.09
CA THR A 3 -13.39 35.33 18.27
C THR A 3 -12.54 35.15 19.54
N ASP A 4 -12.77 35.96 20.57
CA ASP A 4 -12.09 35.75 21.86
C ASP A 4 -12.83 34.67 22.66
N TYR A 5 -12.15 33.53 22.87
CA TYR A 5 -12.69 32.40 23.64
C TYR A 5 -12.36 32.47 25.13
N GLY A 6 -11.71 33.54 25.60
CA GLY A 6 -11.29 33.68 26.98
C GLY A 6 -10.19 32.68 27.38
N VAL A 7 -10.05 32.46 28.69
CA VAL A 7 -8.94 31.71 29.30
C VAL A 7 -9.44 30.33 29.77
N PRO A 8 -8.72 29.23 29.49
CA PRO A 8 -9.14 27.90 29.90
C PRO A 8 -9.07 27.68 31.42
N PRO A 9 -9.87 26.73 31.98
CA PRO A 9 -9.76 26.31 33.36
C PRO A 9 -8.35 25.84 33.70
N GLY A 10 -7.80 26.31 34.82
CA GLY A 10 -6.45 25.94 35.25
C GLY A 10 -5.31 26.64 34.51
N ALA A 11 -5.60 27.65 33.66
CA ALA A 11 -4.59 28.40 32.92
C ALA A 11 -3.48 28.99 33.80
N GLU A 12 -3.77 29.44 35.02
CA GLU A 12 -2.76 29.95 35.95
C GLU A 12 -1.75 28.86 36.35
N THR A 13 -2.25 27.66 36.64
CA THR A 13 -1.41 26.49 36.97
C THR A 13 -0.57 26.08 35.77
N THR A 14 -1.16 26.04 34.58
CA THR A 14 -0.44 25.72 33.34
C THR A 14 0.61 26.78 33.02
N ARG A 15 0.29 28.07 33.19
CA ARG A 15 1.21 29.18 32.97
C ARG A 15 2.42 29.11 33.89
N ALA A 16 2.20 28.88 35.19
CA ALA A 16 3.28 28.68 36.15
C ALA A 16 4.17 27.48 35.78
N MET A 17 3.57 26.38 35.32
CA MET A 17 4.31 25.20 34.86
C MET A 17 5.17 25.49 33.62
N VAL A 18 4.59 26.19 32.64
CA VAL A 18 5.29 26.60 31.41
C VAL A 18 6.46 27.51 31.75
N GLU A 19 6.24 28.54 32.58
CA GLU A 19 7.29 29.47 33.02
C GLU A 19 8.42 28.76 33.75
N ALA A 20 8.09 27.85 34.67
CA ALA A 20 9.08 27.05 35.40
C ALA A 20 9.91 26.18 34.45
N ARG A 21 9.28 25.50 33.48
CA ARG A 21 9.98 24.64 32.50
C ARG A 21 10.86 25.44 31.55
N LEU A 22 10.38 26.60 31.09
CA LEU A 22 11.18 27.51 30.25
C LEU A 22 12.37 28.08 31.03
N HIS A 23 12.20 28.42 32.32
CA HIS A 23 13.28 28.86 33.18
C HIS A 23 14.35 27.77 33.37
N GLU A 24 13.91 26.55 33.72
CA GLU A 24 14.80 25.40 33.91
C GLU A 24 15.58 25.07 32.63
N GLN A 25 14.95 25.24 31.46
CA GLN A 25 15.59 25.03 30.16
C GLN A 25 16.60 26.13 29.81
N ARG A 26 16.37 27.38 30.24
CA ARG A 26 17.33 28.49 30.09
C ARG A 26 18.55 28.35 31.01
N GLU A 27 18.37 27.79 32.20
CA GLU A 27 19.47 27.57 33.16
C GLU A 27 20.32 26.35 32.82
N LYS A 28 19.78 25.38 32.07
CA LYS A 28 20.55 24.24 31.56
C LYS A 28 21.51 24.71 30.46
N ASN A 29 22.82 24.57 30.69
CA ASN A 29 23.90 24.85 29.72
C ASN A 29 23.97 23.87 28.52
N GLY A 30 22.82 23.47 27.96
CA GLY A 30 22.70 22.60 26.80
C GLY A 30 22.00 23.29 25.62
N VAL A 31 22.13 22.72 24.42
CA VAL A 31 21.37 23.19 23.25
C VAL A 31 19.91 22.79 23.43
N ALA A 32 19.04 23.77 23.71
CA ALA A 32 17.61 23.57 23.82
C ALA A 32 16.99 23.29 22.44
N GLU A 33 16.06 22.32 22.36
CA GLU A 33 15.23 22.12 21.17
C GLU A 33 14.40 23.40 20.92
N THR A 34 14.45 23.90 19.70
CA THR A 34 13.68 25.09 19.29
C THR A 34 12.86 24.79 18.04
N LEU A 35 11.69 25.41 17.96
CA LEU A 35 10.81 25.37 16.78
C LEU A 35 10.81 26.76 16.15
N THR A 36 10.85 26.83 14.81
CA THR A 36 10.80 28.12 14.09
C THR A 36 9.40 28.32 13.51
N VAL A 37 8.70 29.36 13.97
CA VAL A 37 7.36 29.71 13.50
C VAL A 37 7.37 31.06 12.78
N GLU A 38 6.41 31.29 11.90
CA GLU A 38 6.17 32.63 11.37
C GLU A 38 5.42 33.45 12.42
N TRP A 39 5.95 34.60 12.79
CA TRP A 39 5.37 35.45 13.81
C TRP A 39 5.34 36.90 13.32
N ARG A 40 4.14 37.42 13.05
CA ARG A 40 3.92 38.80 12.59
C ARG A 40 4.83 39.21 11.41
N GLY A 41 5.01 38.29 10.46
CA GLY A 41 5.82 38.47 9.26
C GLY A 41 7.33 38.20 9.41
N ALA A 42 7.80 37.78 10.59
CA ALA A 42 9.20 37.43 10.83
C ALA A 42 9.35 36.01 11.42
N PRO A 43 10.45 35.29 11.16
CA PRO A 43 10.71 34.02 11.81
C PRO A 43 11.01 34.22 13.30
N LEU A 44 10.31 33.47 14.16
CA LEU A 44 10.52 33.45 15.60
C LEU A 44 10.95 32.04 16.04
N HIS A 45 12.08 31.95 16.74
CA HIS A 45 12.52 30.72 17.38
C HIS A 45 11.92 30.63 18.78
N ILE A 46 11.11 29.60 19.01
CA ILE A 46 10.47 29.33 20.30
C ILE A 46 11.05 28.07 20.92
N GLN A 47 11.09 28.04 22.24
CA GLN A 47 11.62 26.90 22.99
C GLN A 47 10.60 25.77 23.05
N VAL A 48 11.08 24.53 22.92
CA VAL A 48 10.26 23.32 23.02
C VAL A 48 10.43 22.72 24.41
N ILE A 49 9.30 22.52 25.10
CA ILE A 49 9.21 21.87 26.40
C ILE A 49 8.33 20.63 26.30
N ASP A 50 8.52 19.66 27.18
CA ASP A 50 7.51 18.65 27.44
C ASP A 50 6.36 19.27 28.21
N MET A 51 5.12 18.85 27.97
CA MET A 51 3.93 19.23 28.74
C MET A 51 3.03 18.01 28.99
N PRO A 52 2.44 17.86 30.20
CA PRO A 52 1.48 16.78 30.46
C PRO A 52 0.25 16.93 29.57
N LEU A 53 -0.24 15.82 29.00
CA LEU A 53 -1.44 15.83 28.15
C LEU A 53 -2.68 16.35 28.88
N SER A 54 -2.74 16.20 30.20
CA SER A 54 -3.81 16.70 31.07
C SER A 54 -3.83 18.22 31.21
N SER A 55 -2.70 18.89 30.96
CA SER A 55 -2.57 20.36 31.06
C SER A 55 -2.85 21.08 29.75
N LEU A 56 -3.15 20.34 28.68
CA LEU A 56 -3.38 20.86 27.34
C LEU A 56 -4.88 20.89 27.02
N VAL A 57 -5.32 21.91 26.30
CA VAL A 57 -6.71 22.02 25.82
C VAL A 57 -6.73 22.21 24.31
N TYR A 58 -7.73 21.65 23.64
CA TYR A 58 -7.88 21.81 22.19
C TYR A 58 -8.28 23.24 21.86
N ASN A 59 -7.73 23.76 20.77
CA ASN A 59 -8.15 25.06 20.25
C ASN A 59 -9.54 24.95 19.60
N PRO A 60 -10.56 25.67 20.11
CA PRO A 60 -11.92 25.64 19.55
C PRO A 60 -12.05 26.25 18.15
N GLU A 61 -11.08 27.07 17.74
CA GLU A 61 -11.08 27.78 16.44
C GLU A 61 -10.29 27.04 15.34
N THR A 62 -9.69 25.88 15.66
CA THR A 62 -8.79 25.18 14.73
C THR A 62 -9.40 24.99 13.35
N HIS A 63 -8.68 25.48 12.33
CA HIS A 63 -9.14 25.48 10.94
C HIS A 63 -9.45 24.06 10.42
N ARG A 64 -8.84 23.03 11.01
CA ARG A 64 -8.93 21.64 10.57
C ARG A 64 -10.31 21.01 10.76
N ILE A 65 -11.12 21.51 11.69
CA ILE A 65 -12.46 20.95 12.00
C ILE A 65 -13.61 21.97 11.83
N ARG A 66 -13.30 23.18 11.32
CA ARG A 66 -14.25 24.29 11.30
C ARG A 66 -15.54 23.97 10.54
N ALA A 67 -15.44 23.30 9.40
CA ALA A 67 -16.61 22.88 8.63
C ALA A 67 -17.37 21.74 9.33
N GLN A 68 -16.64 20.84 9.98
CA GLN A 68 -17.16 19.63 10.62
C GLN A 68 -17.98 19.94 11.89
N ARG A 69 -17.75 21.11 12.52
CA ARG A 69 -18.61 21.62 13.61
C ARG A 69 -20.09 21.71 13.22
N SER A 70 -20.40 21.87 11.94
CA SER A 70 -21.80 21.91 11.47
C SER A 70 -22.53 20.56 11.54
N TYR A 71 -21.84 19.44 11.80
CA TYR A 71 -22.45 18.11 11.88
C TYR A 71 -23.41 17.94 13.06
N ASP A 72 -23.15 18.63 14.17
CA ASP A 72 -24.03 18.62 15.33
C ASP A 72 -24.26 20.06 15.83
N PRO A 73 -25.29 20.75 15.30
CA PRO A 73 -25.57 22.14 15.67
C PRO A 73 -25.83 22.35 17.17
N LYS A 74 -26.28 21.32 17.90
CA LYS A 74 -26.53 21.43 19.34
C LYS A 74 -25.22 21.44 20.12
N ARG A 75 -24.32 20.51 19.82
CA ARG A 75 -22.99 20.48 20.43
C ARG A 75 -22.14 21.68 20.01
N ASP A 76 -22.30 22.15 18.78
CA ASP A 76 -21.63 23.38 18.32
C ASP A 76 -22.11 24.64 19.08
N ALA A 77 -23.40 24.73 19.40
CA ALA A 77 -23.92 25.81 20.22
C ALA A 77 -23.34 25.78 21.65
N ILE A 78 -23.13 24.59 22.22
CA ILE A 78 -22.47 24.41 23.53
C ILE A 78 -21.00 24.84 23.44
N LEU A 79 -20.29 24.41 22.39
CA LEU A 79 -18.90 24.81 22.11
C LEU A 79 -18.76 26.33 21.92
N ALA A 80 -19.75 26.99 21.32
CA ALA A 80 -19.76 28.43 21.16
C ALA A 80 -20.03 29.20 22.47
N ALA A 81 -20.85 28.63 23.36
CA ALA A 81 -21.20 29.24 24.64
C ALA A 81 -20.13 29.02 25.72
N ASP A 82 -19.59 27.80 25.82
CA ASP A 82 -18.56 27.41 26.77
C ASP A 82 -17.53 26.49 26.10
N PRO A 83 -16.50 27.05 25.45
CA PRO A 83 -15.52 26.28 24.66
C PRO A 83 -14.63 25.37 25.50
N TRP A 84 -14.55 25.63 26.82
CA TRP A 84 -13.63 24.94 27.72
C TRP A 84 -14.32 23.88 28.58
N SER A 85 -15.64 23.75 28.49
CA SER A 85 -16.36 22.68 29.16
C SER A 85 -15.85 21.30 28.72
N PRO A 86 -15.95 20.27 29.60
CA PRO A 86 -15.63 18.90 29.22
C PRO A 86 -16.39 18.43 27.98
N GLU A 87 -17.67 18.81 27.85
CA GLU A 87 -18.51 18.45 26.70
C GLU A 87 -17.98 19.07 25.39
N SER A 88 -17.58 20.33 25.42
CA SER A 88 -16.99 21.03 24.27
C SER A 88 -15.65 20.40 23.85
N GLN A 89 -14.79 20.07 24.82
CA GLN A 89 -13.50 19.45 24.56
C GLN A 89 -13.65 18.01 24.03
N ASP A 90 -14.64 17.26 24.53
CA ASP A 90 -14.99 15.94 24.00
C ASP A 90 -15.56 16.01 22.58
N TYR A 91 -16.35 17.06 22.28
CA TYR A 91 -16.84 17.27 20.92
C TYR A 91 -15.71 17.60 19.94
N LEU A 92 -14.78 18.50 20.32
CA LEU A 92 -13.58 18.79 19.51
C LEU A 92 -12.76 17.51 19.29
N ARG A 93 -12.56 16.70 20.33
CA ARG A 93 -11.88 15.41 20.22
C ARG A 93 -12.57 14.49 19.22
N TYR A 94 -13.90 14.34 19.30
CA TYR A 94 -14.68 13.53 18.36
C TYR A 94 -14.48 14.00 16.91
N LEU A 95 -14.56 15.31 16.65
CA LEU A 95 -14.33 15.86 15.31
C LEU A 95 -12.90 15.62 14.79
N LEU A 96 -11.91 15.51 15.68
CA LEU A 96 -10.51 15.25 15.32
C LEU A 96 -10.23 13.78 14.99
N THR A 97 -11.11 12.84 15.36
CA THR A 97 -10.92 11.38 15.15
C THR A 97 -11.79 10.79 14.04
N ILE A 98 -12.85 11.49 13.63
CA ILE A 98 -13.75 11.06 12.56
C ILE A 98 -13.28 11.55 11.18
N ARG A 99 -13.74 10.86 10.14
CA ARG A 99 -13.43 11.23 8.77
C ARG A 99 -14.10 12.56 8.41
N PRO A 100 -13.34 13.57 7.90
CA PRO A 100 -13.89 14.89 7.58
C PRO A 100 -15.00 14.93 6.52
N SER A 101 -15.18 13.87 5.74
CA SER A 101 -16.22 13.74 4.71
C SER A 101 -17.39 12.85 5.14
N ASP A 102 -17.23 12.09 6.23
CA ASP A 102 -18.23 11.14 6.70
C ASP A 102 -18.13 10.96 8.23
N PRO A 103 -18.97 11.67 9.00
CA PRO A 103 -18.89 11.66 10.47
C PRO A 103 -19.30 10.32 11.11
N GLN A 104 -19.88 9.39 10.35
CA GLN A 104 -20.24 8.06 10.86
C GLN A 104 -19.02 7.13 10.94
N HIS A 105 -17.92 7.49 10.28
CA HIS A 105 -16.73 6.66 10.19
C HIS A 105 -15.52 7.34 10.84
N ARG A 106 -14.71 6.53 11.54
CA ARG A 106 -13.40 6.93 12.06
C ARG A 106 -12.43 7.21 10.90
N ASP A 107 -11.55 8.18 11.06
CA ASP A 107 -10.57 8.54 10.03
C ASP A 107 -9.42 7.51 9.98
N PRO A 108 -9.21 6.76 8.88
CA PRO A 108 -8.08 5.85 8.78
C PRO A 108 -6.73 6.56 8.87
N ASP A 109 -6.65 7.82 8.45
CA ASP A 109 -5.40 8.58 8.56
C ASP A 109 -5.11 9.00 10.01
N PHE A 110 -6.15 9.14 10.84
CA PHE A 110 -5.99 9.27 12.29
C PHE A 110 -5.42 7.99 12.91
N ASP A 111 -5.91 6.82 12.50
CA ASP A 111 -5.40 5.54 13.01
C ASP A 111 -3.94 5.29 12.58
N LYS A 112 -3.57 5.60 11.33
CA LYS A 112 -2.16 5.58 10.89
C LYS A 112 -1.28 6.55 11.69
N LEU A 113 -1.80 7.75 12.00
CA LEU A 113 -1.08 8.70 12.83
C LEU A 113 -0.84 8.14 14.24
N LYS A 114 -1.86 7.53 14.84
CA LYS A 114 -1.78 6.89 16.16
C LYS A 114 -0.75 5.76 16.16
N GLU A 115 -0.81 4.83 15.20
CA GLU A 115 0.17 3.75 15.02
C GLU A 115 1.59 4.31 14.85
N SER A 116 1.75 5.34 14.01
CA SER A 116 3.05 6.00 13.82
C SER A 116 3.58 6.64 15.09
N LEU A 117 2.73 7.22 15.95
CA LEU A 117 3.15 7.82 17.22
C LEU A 117 3.54 6.74 18.24
N GLU A 118 2.87 5.59 18.22
CA GLU A 118 3.22 4.45 19.06
C GLU A 118 4.58 3.85 18.66
N GLU A 119 4.82 3.66 17.35
CA GLU A 119 6.05 3.02 16.87
C GLU A 119 7.26 3.97 16.82
N HIS A 120 7.06 5.21 16.38
CA HIS A 120 8.14 6.15 16.09
C HIS A 120 8.21 7.35 17.03
N LYS A 121 7.32 7.43 18.02
CA LYS A 121 7.15 8.60 18.92
C LYS A 121 6.83 9.88 18.13
N GLN A 122 6.70 10.99 18.87
CA GLN A 122 6.52 12.30 18.26
C GLN A 122 7.80 12.71 17.52
N ASN A 123 7.72 13.01 16.22
CA ASN A 123 8.85 13.56 15.45
C ASN A 123 8.90 15.09 15.51
N GLU A 124 7.74 15.74 15.36
CA GLU A 124 7.60 17.20 15.36
C GLU A 124 6.87 17.68 16.61
N PRO A 125 7.40 18.70 17.32
CA PRO A 125 6.72 19.29 18.47
C PRO A 125 5.36 19.89 18.06
N GLY A 126 4.41 19.88 18.99
CA GLY A 126 3.20 20.70 18.88
C GLY A 126 3.50 22.17 19.13
N LEU A 127 2.47 23.00 19.17
CA LEU A 127 2.58 24.41 19.49
C LEU A 127 1.48 24.79 20.46
N ILE A 128 1.83 25.46 21.56
CA ILE A 128 0.89 25.89 22.60
C ILE A 128 1.05 27.37 22.94
N THR A 129 -0.02 27.94 23.50
CA THR A 129 0.07 29.19 24.27
C THR A 129 0.60 28.93 25.69
N HIS A 130 0.93 29.99 26.43
CA HIS A 130 1.28 29.88 27.86
C HIS A 130 0.17 29.29 28.74
N GLU A 131 -1.08 29.30 28.25
CA GLU A 131 -2.25 28.82 28.98
C GLU A 131 -2.57 27.35 28.66
N GLY A 132 -1.80 26.73 27.76
CA GLY A 132 -1.98 25.32 27.36
C GLY A 132 -2.92 25.11 26.18
N VAL A 133 -3.33 26.17 25.49
CA VAL A 133 -4.17 26.06 24.29
C VAL A 133 -3.33 25.58 23.10
N LEU A 134 -3.75 24.50 22.45
CA LEU A 134 -3.06 23.89 21.32
C LEU A 134 -3.26 24.66 20.01
N VAL A 135 -2.26 25.43 19.60
CA VAL A 135 -2.24 26.14 18.31
C VAL A 135 -1.94 25.18 17.15
N ASN A 136 -1.03 24.23 17.36
CA ASN A 136 -0.75 23.14 16.41
C ASN A 136 -0.58 21.82 17.16
N GLY A 137 -1.08 20.74 16.57
CA GLY A 137 -1.01 19.40 17.13
C GLY A 137 -2.29 18.95 17.83
N ASN A 138 -3.46 19.54 17.54
CA ASN A 138 -4.76 19.11 18.08
C ASN A 138 -5.02 17.61 17.82
N THR A 139 -4.93 17.18 16.55
CA THR A 139 -5.10 15.76 16.18
C THR A 139 -4.03 14.87 16.80
N ARG A 140 -2.78 15.36 16.92
CA ARG A 140 -1.68 14.62 17.55
C ARG A 140 -1.92 14.43 19.05
N CYS A 141 -2.38 15.46 19.74
CA CYS A 141 -2.75 15.37 21.15
C CYS A 141 -3.92 14.40 21.36
N ALA A 142 -4.93 14.42 20.48
CA ALA A 142 -6.02 13.43 20.50
C ALA A 142 -5.50 11.99 20.32
N ALA A 143 -4.59 11.75 19.37
CA ALA A 143 -3.98 10.44 19.18
C ALA A 143 -3.12 10.01 20.39
N LEU A 144 -2.31 10.92 20.94
CA LEU A 144 -1.51 10.65 22.14
C LEU A 144 -2.37 10.35 23.37
N ARG A 145 -3.54 10.97 23.51
CA ARG A 145 -4.49 10.67 24.60
C ARG A 145 -5.13 9.30 24.48
N GLU A 146 -5.28 8.76 23.27
CA GLU A 146 -5.74 7.38 23.07
C GLU A 146 -4.61 6.35 23.30
N LEU A 147 -3.34 6.79 23.26
CA LEU A 147 -2.19 5.97 23.57
C LEU A 147 -1.92 5.98 25.08
N ASN A 148 -2.23 4.88 25.78
CA ASN A 148 -1.96 4.73 27.21
C ASN A 148 -0.46 4.67 27.58
N THR A 149 0.43 4.73 26.59
CA THR A 149 1.89 4.59 26.77
C THR A 149 2.61 5.91 27.03
N THR A 150 2.00 7.05 26.71
CA THR A 150 2.66 8.36 26.78
C THR A 150 1.80 9.38 27.52
N THR A 151 2.35 10.01 28.55
CA THR A 151 1.63 11.01 29.40
C THR A 151 1.97 12.46 29.06
N ASN A 152 3.00 12.69 28.24
CA ASN A 152 3.52 14.02 27.91
C ASN A 152 3.57 14.24 26.39
N MET A 153 3.52 15.49 25.96
CA MET A 153 3.68 15.91 24.58
C MET A 153 4.77 16.99 24.50
N ARG A 154 5.66 16.88 23.50
CA ARG A 154 6.65 17.93 23.20
C ARG A 154 5.95 19.07 22.46
N VAL A 155 6.08 20.29 22.98
CA VAL A 155 5.38 21.46 22.45
C VAL A 155 6.27 22.70 22.50
N GLY A 156 6.29 23.46 21.41
CA GLY A 156 6.81 24.83 21.38
C GLY A 156 5.87 25.78 22.10
N VAL A 157 6.41 26.77 22.81
CA VAL A 157 5.62 27.76 23.54
C VAL A 157 5.66 29.10 22.83
N LEU A 158 4.49 29.60 22.41
CA LEU A 158 4.36 30.95 21.85
C LEU A 158 4.60 32.03 22.90
N PRO A 159 5.00 33.26 22.50
CA PRO A 159 5.17 34.36 23.43
C PRO A 159 3.93 34.63 24.31
N PRO A 160 4.10 35.15 25.53
CA PRO A 160 2.98 35.48 26.41
C PRO A 160 2.12 36.62 25.88
N SER A 161 2.63 37.40 24.92
CA SER A 161 1.92 38.47 24.21
C SER A 161 1.05 37.97 23.05
N CYS A 162 0.88 36.65 22.91
CA CYS A 162 0.10 36.02 21.86
C CYS A 162 -1.39 36.36 21.98
N THR A 163 -1.98 36.80 20.88
CA THR A 163 -3.41 37.08 20.73
C THR A 163 -4.09 35.98 19.91
N TRP A 164 -5.44 35.96 19.89
CA TRP A 164 -6.19 35.02 19.05
C TRP A 164 -5.95 35.23 17.54
N ASP A 165 -5.72 36.48 17.09
CA ASP A 165 -5.33 36.75 15.71
C ASP A 165 -3.94 36.13 15.43
N ASP A 166 -2.98 36.24 16.37
CA ASP A 166 -1.66 35.59 16.24
C ASP A 166 -1.79 34.05 16.21
N ILE A 167 -2.68 33.45 17.02
CA ILE A 167 -2.94 32.00 17.01
C ILE A 167 -3.42 31.55 15.63
N ASN A 168 -4.37 32.29 15.04
CA ASN A 168 -4.92 32.00 13.73
C ASN A 168 -3.87 32.14 12.62
N ASP A 169 -3.09 33.23 12.64
CA ASP A 169 -2.03 33.48 11.66
C ASP A 169 -0.94 32.39 11.72
N VAL A 170 -0.53 32.01 12.93
CA VAL A 170 0.47 30.95 13.11
C VAL A 170 -0.09 29.59 12.67
N GLU A 171 -1.32 29.23 13.05
CA GLU A 171 -1.94 27.97 12.61
C GLU A 171 -2.03 27.93 11.07
N LEU A 172 -2.52 29.00 10.45
CA LEU A 172 -2.65 29.09 9.00
C LEU A 172 -1.29 29.01 8.30
N SER A 173 -0.27 29.73 8.79
CA SER A 173 1.09 29.68 8.23
C SER A 173 1.68 28.26 8.31
N LEU A 174 1.46 27.55 9.42
CA LEU A 174 1.93 26.17 9.60
C LEU A 174 1.17 25.18 8.70
N GLN A 175 -0.12 25.41 8.46
CA GLN A 175 -0.91 24.57 7.54
C GLN A 175 -0.55 24.82 6.07
N LEU A 176 -0.24 26.06 5.70
CA LEU A 176 0.16 26.44 4.34
C LEU A 176 1.62 26.13 4.03
N ARG A 177 2.47 26.04 5.06
CA ARG A 177 3.80 25.41 4.98
C ARG A 177 3.62 23.90 4.74
N GLN A 178 3.23 23.54 3.53
CA GLN A 178 3.51 22.20 3.03
C GLN A 178 5.02 22.01 3.19
N ASP A 179 5.41 21.05 4.04
CA ASP A 179 6.78 20.59 4.12
C ASP A 179 7.09 19.97 2.76
N LYS A 180 7.45 20.80 1.78
CA LYS A 180 7.78 20.42 0.40
C LYS A 180 9.13 19.73 0.39
N ARG A 181 9.28 18.69 1.22
CA ARG A 181 10.32 17.70 1.00
C ARG A 181 9.90 17.00 -0.27
N ARG A 182 10.75 17.09 -1.29
CA ARG A 182 10.54 16.36 -2.53
C ARG A 182 10.57 14.87 -2.16
N ASP A 183 9.45 14.19 -2.37
CA ASP A 183 9.40 12.75 -2.19
C ASP A 183 10.50 12.08 -3.04
N TYR A 184 11.11 11.02 -2.50
CA TYR A 184 12.02 10.21 -3.28
C TYR A 184 11.30 9.68 -4.51
N SER A 185 11.91 9.84 -5.69
CA SER A 185 11.50 9.08 -6.86
C SER A 185 11.63 7.58 -6.55
N TYR A 186 10.85 6.74 -7.23
CA TYR A 186 10.85 5.31 -7.01
C TYR A 186 12.26 4.72 -7.13
N ILE A 187 13.00 5.04 -8.20
CA ILE A 187 14.37 4.58 -8.40
C ILE A 187 15.30 5.08 -7.30
N ASN A 188 15.20 6.36 -6.91
CA ASN A 188 16.02 6.91 -5.83
C ASN A 188 15.73 6.24 -4.49
N ARG A 189 14.47 5.88 -4.22
CA ARG A 189 14.09 5.09 -3.06
C ARG A 189 14.74 3.70 -3.09
N LEU A 190 14.72 3.01 -4.24
CA LEU A 190 15.38 1.70 -4.36
C LEU A 190 16.88 1.78 -4.08
N LEU A 191 17.56 2.78 -4.65
CA LEU A 191 18.99 3.02 -4.43
C LEU A 191 19.29 3.34 -2.96
N ALA A 192 18.47 4.18 -2.32
CA ALA A 192 18.63 4.50 -0.90
C ALA A 192 18.45 3.26 -0.01
N ILE A 193 17.46 2.40 -0.29
CA ILE A 193 17.27 1.14 0.44
C ILE A 193 18.50 0.23 0.30
N GLU A 194 19.03 0.09 -0.91
CA GLU A 194 20.23 -0.72 -1.14
C GLU A 194 21.46 -0.14 -0.46
N GLU A 195 21.66 1.18 -0.48
CA GLU A 195 22.77 1.84 0.22
C GLU A 195 22.76 1.52 1.72
N GLN A 196 21.58 1.62 2.35
CA GLN A 196 21.40 1.26 3.77
C GLN A 196 21.75 -0.21 4.03
N ARG A 197 21.42 -1.10 3.09
CA ARG A 197 21.68 -2.53 3.21
C ARG A 197 23.15 -2.90 2.96
N ASN A 198 23.75 -2.38 1.89
CA ASN A 198 25.05 -2.84 1.40
C ASN A 198 26.22 -2.00 1.96
N GLN A 199 26.06 -0.67 2.05
CA GLN A 199 27.14 0.21 2.52
C GLN A 199 27.14 0.33 4.04
N LEU A 200 25.95 0.46 4.64
CA LEU A 200 25.81 0.62 6.09
C LEU A 200 25.54 -0.69 6.83
N ASN A 201 25.43 -1.82 6.11
CA ASN A 201 25.20 -3.16 6.64
C ASN A 201 24.03 -3.24 7.65
N ARG A 202 22.98 -2.44 7.43
CA ARG A 202 21.81 -2.41 8.33
C ARG A 202 20.92 -3.62 8.11
N ASP A 203 20.27 -4.04 9.19
CA ASP A 203 19.25 -5.09 9.15
C ASP A 203 17.98 -4.58 8.43
N LEU A 204 17.26 -5.48 7.75
CA LEU A 204 16.03 -5.16 7.03
C LEU A 204 14.96 -4.55 7.96
N THR A 205 14.92 -4.96 9.23
CA THR A 205 14.01 -4.41 10.25
C THR A 205 14.29 -2.96 10.61
N VAL A 206 15.56 -2.54 10.54
CA VAL A 206 15.95 -1.14 10.78
C VAL A 206 15.64 -0.29 9.54
N ILE A 207 15.90 -0.85 8.36
CA ILE A 207 15.60 -0.21 7.07
C ILE A 207 14.08 -0.01 6.92
N SER A 208 13.28 -1.03 7.22
CA SER A 208 11.82 -0.96 7.11
C SER A 208 11.24 0.15 7.98
N LYS A 209 11.70 0.28 9.23
CA LYS A 209 11.36 1.40 10.13
C LYS A 209 11.79 2.76 9.60
N ALA A 210 13.02 2.88 9.08
CA ALA A 210 13.53 4.14 8.54
C ALA A 210 12.72 4.64 7.33
N PHE A 211 12.29 3.72 6.45
CA PHE A 211 11.48 4.02 5.27
C PHE A 211 9.97 3.92 5.52
N ARG A 212 9.53 3.70 6.77
CA ARG A 212 8.11 3.55 7.17
C ARG A 212 7.36 2.55 6.29
N THR A 213 7.93 1.37 6.11
CA THR A 213 7.39 0.27 5.30
C THR A 213 7.59 -1.05 6.03
N ASP A 214 7.02 -2.15 5.51
CA ASP A 214 7.26 -3.50 6.05
C ASP A 214 8.51 -4.17 5.45
N THR A 215 9.04 -5.18 6.16
CA THR A 215 10.23 -5.94 5.74
C THR A 215 10.07 -6.62 4.39
N LYS A 216 8.89 -7.16 4.06
CA LYS A 216 8.65 -7.84 2.77
C LYS A 216 8.69 -6.84 1.61
N SER A 217 8.20 -5.61 1.83
CA SER A 217 8.34 -4.53 0.85
C SER A 217 9.80 -4.14 0.62
N VAL A 218 10.65 -4.13 1.66
CA VAL A 218 12.10 -3.88 1.51
C VAL A 218 12.76 -5.00 0.70
N GLU A 219 12.46 -6.27 0.99
CA GLU A 219 12.98 -7.43 0.26
C GLU A 219 12.57 -7.39 -1.22
N ARG A 220 11.30 -7.07 -1.49
CA ARG A 220 10.81 -6.83 -2.85
C ARG A 220 11.60 -5.73 -3.53
N ASP A 221 11.76 -4.58 -2.89
CA ASP A 221 12.41 -3.41 -3.47
C ASP A 221 13.88 -3.73 -3.83
N LEU A 222 14.60 -4.46 -2.98
CA LEU A 222 15.95 -4.98 -3.26
C LEU A 222 15.96 -5.97 -4.44
N TRP A 223 15.01 -6.91 -4.48
CA TRP A 223 14.90 -7.88 -5.57
C TRP A 223 14.61 -7.18 -6.91
N VAL A 224 13.70 -6.19 -6.91
CA VAL A 224 13.36 -5.41 -8.10
C VAL A 224 14.60 -4.67 -8.61
N LEU A 225 15.32 -3.96 -7.74
CA LEU A 225 16.54 -3.26 -8.15
C LEU A 225 17.57 -4.20 -8.79
N ALA A 226 17.73 -5.41 -8.25
CA ALA A 226 18.58 -6.44 -8.85
C ALA A 226 18.11 -6.84 -10.26
N GLN A 227 16.81 -7.00 -10.49
CA GLN A 227 16.27 -7.30 -11.83
C GLN A 227 16.45 -6.13 -12.80
N LEU A 228 16.25 -4.88 -12.34
CA LEU A 228 16.47 -3.70 -13.18
C LEU A 228 17.94 -3.59 -13.61
N ARG A 229 18.88 -3.91 -12.71
CA ARG A 229 20.32 -3.94 -13.05
C ARG A 229 20.69 -5.04 -14.02
N ASP A 230 20.15 -6.26 -13.85
CA ASP A 230 20.33 -7.35 -14.83
C ASP A 230 19.82 -6.91 -16.20
N LEU A 231 18.61 -6.36 -16.26
CA LEU A 231 17.98 -5.84 -17.48
C LEU A 231 18.83 -4.76 -18.15
N ILE A 232 19.31 -3.77 -17.39
CA ILE A 232 20.20 -2.72 -17.92
C ILE A 232 21.50 -3.31 -18.45
N ALA A 233 22.13 -4.24 -17.72
CA ALA A 233 23.36 -4.88 -18.16
C ALA A 233 23.16 -5.64 -19.48
N ARG A 234 22.02 -6.30 -19.66
CA ARG A 234 21.64 -7.04 -20.88
C ARG A 234 21.26 -6.14 -22.05
N SER A 235 20.80 -4.93 -21.77
CA SER A 235 20.41 -3.93 -22.79
C SER A 235 21.59 -3.27 -23.49
N LYS A 236 22.81 -3.44 -22.99
CA LYS A 236 24.02 -2.81 -23.56
C LYS A 236 24.23 -3.25 -25.01
N VAL A 237 24.47 -2.26 -25.87
CA VAL A 237 24.82 -2.42 -27.29
C VAL A 237 26.29 -2.00 -27.49
N ASP A 238 26.93 -2.48 -28.55
CA ASP A 238 28.36 -2.26 -28.82
C ASP A 238 28.73 -0.76 -28.95
N ASP A 239 27.79 0.07 -29.40
CA ASP A 239 27.94 1.55 -29.49
C ASP A 239 27.82 2.26 -28.12
N GLY A 240 27.74 1.51 -27.02
CA GLY A 240 27.66 2.03 -25.66
C GLY A 240 26.27 2.42 -25.18
N ALA A 241 25.27 2.42 -26.07
CA ALA A 241 23.86 2.65 -25.70
C ALA A 241 23.37 1.58 -24.72
N SER A 242 22.61 2.00 -23.70
CA SER A 242 22.00 1.11 -22.71
C SER A 242 20.81 1.78 -22.05
N LEU A 243 19.83 0.98 -21.60
CA LEU A 243 18.76 1.48 -20.75
C LEU A 243 19.29 2.03 -19.43
N ARG A 244 18.56 2.97 -18.83
CA ARG A 244 18.87 3.60 -17.55
C ARG A 244 17.79 3.23 -16.55
N LEU A 245 18.14 3.23 -15.26
CA LEU A 245 17.16 2.98 -14.20
C LEU A 245 15.96 3.94 -14.28
N MET A 246 16.22 5.21 -14.63
CA MET A 246 15.19 6.24 -14.77
C MET A 246 14.18 5.96 -15.89
N ASP A 247 14.54 5.17 -16.91
CA ASP A 247 13.62 4.79 -17.98
C ASP A 247 12.50 3.86 -17.44
N LEU A 248 12.67 3.28 -16.25
CA LEU A 248 11.75 2.34 -15.59
C LEU A 248 11.06 2.95 -14.34
N GLU A 249 11.23 4.24 -14.10
CA GLU A 249 10.69 4.97 -12.94
C GLU A 249 9.16 4.83 -12.83
N ARG A 250 8.44 4.82 -13.96
CA ARG A 250 6.96 4.71 -14.01
C ARG A 250 6.43 3.28 -13.87
N SER A 251 7.31 2.28 -13.74
CA SER A 251 6.94 0.87 -13.75
C SER A 251 6.79 0.25 -12.35
N GLN A 252 6.78 1.07 -11.28
CA GLN A 252 6.71 0.61 -9.88
C GLN A 252 5.60 -0.42 -9.64
N GLU A 253 4.36 -0.14 -10.03
CA GLU A 253 3.25 -1.06 -9.79
C GLU A 253 3.37 -2.37 -10.58
N LYS A 254 3.91 -2.29 -11.80
CA LYS A 254 4.10 -3.44 -12.68
C LYS A 254 5.20 -4.36 -12.14
N LEU A 255 6.29 -3.78 -11.64
CA LEU A 255 7.40 -4.48 -11.00
C LEU A 255 6.98 -5.13 -9.68
N ALA A 256 6.16 -4.45 -8.89
CA ALA A 256 5.59 -5.03 -7.68
C ALA A 256 4.67 -6.23 -7.98
N GLU A 257 3.89 -6.16 -9.06
CA GLU A 257 3.07 -7.27 -9.54
C GLU A 257 3.91 -8.46 -10.02
N LEU A 258 4.99 -8.18 -10.76
CA LEU A 258 5.97 -9.18 -11.19
C LEU A 258 6.56 -9.93 -9.98
N TYR A 259 7.07 -9.20 -8.98
CA TYR A 259 7.65 -9.83 -7.79
C TYR A 259 6.67 -10.78 -7.09
N ARG A 260 5.42 -10.34 -6.86
CA ARG A 260 4.40 -11.18 -6.20
C ARG A 260 4.14 -12.48 -6.96
N ALA A 261 4.04 -12.40 -8.28
CA ALA A 261 3.76 -13.57 -9.10
C ALA A 261 4.99 -14.50 -9.19
N TYR A 262 6.18 -13.92 -9.30
CA TYR A 262 7.45 -14.65 -9.32
C TYR A 262 7.69 -15.39 -8.01
N ASP A 263 7.55 -14.74 -6.85
CA ASP A 263 7.76 -15.33 -5.52
C ASP A 263 6.83 -16.54 -5.30
N LYS A 264 5.55 -16.40 -5.68
CA LYS A 264 4.55 -17.47 -5.60
C LYS A 264 4.89 -18.66 -6.51
N GLU A 265 5.39 -18.41 -7.72
CA GLU A 265 5.69 -19.48 -8.67
C GLU A 265 7.04 -20.13 -8.39
N GLN A 266 8.04 -19.36 -7.92
CA GLN A 266 9.36 -19.86 -7.56
C GLN A 266 9.28 -20.91 -6.45
N ALA A 267 8.37 -20.72 -5.48
CA ALA A 267 8.11 -21.70 -4.42
C ALA A 267 7.67 -23.08 -4.94
N LYS A 268 7.11 -23.14 -6.16
CA LYS A 268 6.65 -24.38 -6.79
C LYS A 268 7.66 -24.91 -7.81
N ASN A 269 8.13 -24.04 -8.70
CA ASN A 269 9.02 -24.38 -9.80
C ASN A 269 9.80 -23.14 -10.26
N LYS A 270 11.11 -23.17 -10.04
CA LYS A 270 12.02 -22.08 -10.41
C LYS A 270 12.04 -21.79 -11.91
N GLU A 271 12.03 -22.82 -12.76
CA GLU A 271 12.06 -22.65 -14.22
C GLU A 271 10.80 -21.91 -14.71
N ARG A 272 9.63 -22.28 -14.18
CA ARG A 272 8.36 -21.59 -14.48
C ARG A 272 8.38 -20.14 -14.02
N ALA A 273 8.96 -19.87 -12.84
CA ALA A 273 9.10 -18.52 -12.34
C ALA A 273 10.05 -17.68 -13.22
N ASP A 274 11.15 -18.26 -13.69
CA ASP A 274 12.08 -17.58 -14.60
C ASP A 274 11.43 -17.27 -15.97
N LEU A 275 10.66 -18.20 -16.54
CA LEU A 275 9.89 -17.95 -17.77
C LEU A 275 8.88 -16.81 -17.60
N LEU A 276 8.12 -16.84 -16.50
CA LEU A 276 7.17 -15.79 -16.15
C LEU A 276 7.87 -14.42 -16.03
N LYS A 277 9.04 -14.41 -15.38
CA LYS A 277 9.83 -13.21 -15.16
C LYS A 277 10.29 -12.59 -16.47
N GLU A 278 10.89 -13.37 -17.38
CA GLU A 278 11.36 -12.87 -18.67
C GLU A 278 10.20 -12.29 -19.49
N ALA A 279 9.09 -13.04 -19.62
CA ALA A 279 7.92 -12.57 -20.38
C ALA A 279 7.29 -11.29 -19.81
N ARG A 280 7.19 -11.17 -18.48
CA ARG A 280 6.65 -9.95 -17.84
C ARG A 280 7.61 -8.78 -17.90
N LEU A 281 8.93 -9.00 -17.79
CA LEU A 281 9.92 -7.92 -17.97
C LEU A 281 9.86 -7.35 -19.39
N ALA A 282 9.76 -8.22 -20.41
CA ALA A 282 9.56 -7.78 -21.79
C ALA A 282 8.29 -6.92 -21.94
N ALA A 283 7.15 -7.36 -21.38
CA ALA A 283 5.91 -6.60 -21.41
C ALA A 283 5.99 -5.26 -20.65
N ILE A 284 6.73 -5.20 -19.53
CA ILE A 284 6.96 -3.95 -18.78
C ILE A 284 7.73 -2.95 -19.63
N VAL A 285 8.77 -3.39 -20.34
CA VAL A 285 9.60 -2.54 -21.20
C VAL A 285 8.84 -2.07 -22.44
N LEU A 286 7.88 -2.87 -22.94
CA LEU A 286 6.94 -2.48 -23.99
C LEU A 286 5.81 -1.54 -23.50
N ASP A 287 5.82 -1.19 -22.21
CA ASP A 287 4.87 -0.32 -21.54
C ASP A 287 3.41 -0.83 -21.50
N PHE A 288 3.21 -2.15 -21.48
CA PHE A 288 1.87 -2.72 -21.28
C PHE A 288 1.29 -2.36 -19.91
N ALA A 289 -0.05 -2.25 -19.84
CA ALA A 289 -0.72 -1.94 -18.59
C ALA A 289 -0.60 -3.09 -17.59
N LYS A 290 -0.69 -2.76 -16.29
CA LYS A 290 -0.64 -3.74 -15.21
C LYS A 290 -1.72 -4.82 -15.34
N THR A 291 -2.89 -4.46 -15.84
CA THR A 291 -4.01 -5.40 -16.08
C THR A 291 -3.68 -6.46 -17.11
N ASP A 292 -2.85 -6.11 -18.10
CA ASP A 292 -2.51 -6.94 -19.25
C ASP A 292 -1.37 -7.89 -18.88
N ILE A 293 -0.37 -7.37 -18.15
CA ILE A 293 0.75 -8.16 -17.61
C ILE A 293 0.26 -9.32 -16.72
N ARG A 294 -0.90 -9.18 -16.08
CA ARG A 294 -1.50 -10.25 -15.25
C ARG A 294 -1.91 -11.48 -16.04
N TYR A 295 -2.17 -11.37 -17.34
CA TYR A 295 -2.50 -12.51 -18.20
C TYR A 295 -1.25 -13.28 -18.67
N ILE A 296 -0.06 -12.74 -18.42
CA ILE A 296 1.21 -13.41 -18.69
C ILE A 296 1.48 -14.40 -17.55
N GLU A 297 1.40 -15.68 -17.89
CA GLU A 297 1.63 -16.86 -17.04
C GLU A 297 2.91 -17.61 -17.51
N PRO A 298 3.44 -18.61 -16.76
CA PRO A 298 4.69 -19.28 -17.13
C PRO A 298 4.73 -19.95 -18.52
N ASP A 299 3.57 -20.34 -19.05
CA ASP A 299 3.41 -20.94 -20.39
C ASP A 299 3.12 -19.91 -21.47
N PHE A 300 3.12 -18.61 -21.16
CA PHE A 300 2.69 -17.55 -22.08
C PHE A 300 3.44 -17.55 -23.40
N GLN A 301 4.77 -17.72 -23.35
CA GLN A 301 5.60 -17.71 -24.55
C GLN A 301 5.23 -18.84 -25.51
N SER A 302 5.29 -20.09 -25.04
CA SER A 302 5.03 -21.26 -25.89
C SER A 302 3.58 -21.40 -26.33
N ARG A 303 2.64 -20.92 -25.50
CA ARG A 303 1.21 -21.06 -25.77
C ARG A 303 0.65 -19.97 -26.67
N TYR A 304 1.15 -18.74 -26.55
CA TYR A 304 0.60 -17.58 -27.25
C TYR A 304 1.66 -16.86 -28.08
N LEU A 305 2.75 -16.37 -27.48
CA LEU A 305 3.70 -15.50 -28.17
C LEU A 305 4.38 -16.17 -29.38
N ASP A 306 4.81 -17.42 -29.25
CA ASP A 306 5.50 -18.16 -30.32
C ASP A 306 4.61 -18.41 -31.55
N ARG A 307 3.28 -18.23 -31.43
CA ARG A 307 2.34 -18.39 -32.55
C ARG A 307 2.23 -17.13 -33.41
N VAL A 308 2.49 -15.97 -32.83
CA VAL A 308 2.27 -14.65 -33.44
C VAL A 308 3.56 -13.91 -33.71
N LEU A 309 4.64 -14.21 -32.96
CA LEU A 309 5.93 -13.58 -33.17
C LEU A 309 6.54 -14.00 -34.52
N PRO A 310 7.04 -13.05 -35.34
CA PRO A 310 7.73 -13.37 -36.59
C PRO A 310 8.94 -14.30 -36.38
N GLU A 311 9.15 -15.23 -37.32
CA GLU A 311 10.22 -16.25 -37.26
C GLU A 311 11.64 -15.66 -37.11
N GLU A 312 11.88 -14.49 -37.70
CA GLU A 312 13.15 -13.76 -37.59
C GLU A 312 13.49 -13.34 -36.15
N PHE A 313 12.48 -13.12 -35.32
CA PHE A 313 12.66 -12.74 -33.92
C PHE A 313 12.69 -13.93 -32.97
N LYS A 314 12.20 -15.10 -33.39
CA LYS A 314 12.26 -16.31 -32.57
C LYS A 314 13.71 -16.70 -32.24
N PRO A 315 13.96 -17.22 -31.03
CA PRO A 315 15.29 -17.70 -30.65
C PRO A 315 15.65 -18.92 -31.52
N LYS A 316 16.87 -18.93 -32.08
CA LYS A 316 17.31 -19.96 -33.06
C LYS A 316 17.65 -21.33 -32.43
N GLY A 317 17.24 -21.57 -31.19
CA GLY A 317 17.42 -22.85 -30.50
C GLY A 317 18.89 -23.22 -30.28
N GLY A 318 19.59 -22.48 -29.42
CA GLY A 318 20.88 -22.91 -28.90
C GLY A 318 20.71 -24.00 -27.83
N ALA A 319 21.52 -25.06 -27.90
CA ALA A 319 21.57 -26.07 -26.83
C ALA A 319 22.06 -25.39 -25.54
N ALA A 320 21.21 -25.34 -24.50
CA ALA A 320 21.62 -24.84 -23.20
C ALA A 320 22.66 -25.81 -22.58
N PRO A 321 23.79 -25.32 -22.06
CA PRO A 321 24.71 -26.16 -21.30
C PRO A 321 23.98 -26.74 -20.08
N ALA A 322 24.27 -27.97 -19.66
CA ALA A 322 23.59 -28.59 -18.52
C ALA A 322 23.97 -27.93 -17.17
N THR A 323 25.15 -27.33 -17.10
CA THR A 323 25.71 -26.65 -15.93
C THR A 323 26.42 -25.36 -16.32
N VAL A 324 26.39 -24.37 -15.42
CA VAL A 324 27.18 -23.14 -15.52
C VAL A 324 28.10 -23.07 -14.31
N ASN A 325 29.38 -22.82 -14.56
CA ASN A 325 30.39 -22.68 -13.52
C ASN A 325 30.31 -21.26 -12.93
N ILE A 326 30.21 -21.15 -11.61
CA ILE A 326 30.25 -19.84 -10.92
C ILE A 326 31.73 -19.39 -10.82
N PRO A 327 32.13 -18.28 -11.46
CA PRO A 327 33.48 -17.75 -11.35
C PRO A 327 33.83 -17.48 -9.88
N GLY A 328 34.94 -18.07 -9.40
CA GLY A 328 35.43 -17.91 -8.03
C GLY A 328 34.99 -19.00 -7.04
N LEU A 329 34.04 -19.87 -7.38
CA LEU A 329 33.62 -20.98 -6.50
C LEU A 329 33.95 -22.40 -7.02
N ASN A 330 34.45 -22.56 -8.26
CA ASN A 330 34.74 -23.88 -8.87
C ASN A 330 33.61 -24.92 -8.62
N ARG A 331 32.36 -24.46 -8.68
CA ARG A 331 31.16 -25.28 -8.47
C ARG A 331 30.22 -25.07 -9.63
N ASP A 332 29.79 -26.18 -10.21
CA ASP A 332 28.80 -26.24 -11.26
C ASP A 332 27.40 -26.12 -10.66
N VAL A 333 26.64 -25.13 -11.13
CA VAL A 333 25.20 -25.01 -10.81
C VAL A 333 24.39 -25.45 -12.01
N ARG A 334 23.25 -26.10 -11.76
CA ARG A 334 22.29 -26.48 -12.81
C ARG A 334 21.95 -25.24 -13.64
N ALA A 335 22.23 -25.32 -14.94
CA ALA A 335 21.94 -24.23 -15.85
C ALA A 335 20.44 -23.96 -15.96
N ALA A 336 20.10 -22.77 -16.43
CA ALA A 336 18.74 -22.46 -16.83
C ALA A 336 18.26 -23.47 -17.90
N GLY A 337 17.01 -23.91 -17.79
CA GLY A 337 16.41 -24.78 -18.81
C GLY A 337 16.44 -24.13 -20.19
N ALA A 338 16.48 -24.92 -21.26
CA ALA A 338 16.60 -24.42 -22.63
C ALA A 338 15.52 -23.38 -22.98
N ASN A 339 14.30 -23.55 -22.45
CA ASN A 339 13.20 -22.61 -22.62
C ASN A 339 13.48 -21.26 -21.94
N VAL A 340 14.12 -21.25 -20.77
CA VAL A 340 14.48 -20.01 -20.06
C VAL A 340 15.58 -19.26 -20.79
N VAL A 341 16.56 -19.99 -21.35
CA VAL A 341 17.60 -19.38 -22.18
C VAL A 341 16.98 -18.73 -23.42
N ALA A 342 16.09 -19.45 -24.12
CA ALA A 342 15.37 -18.93 -25.28
C ALA A 342 14.51 -17.70 -24.95
N ALA A 343 13.78 -17.73 -23.81
CA ALA A 343 12.99 -16.59 -23.33
C ALA A 343 13.87 -15.36 -23.00
N ARG A 344 15.04 -15.61 -22.40
CA ARG A 344 16.01 -14.57 -22.06
C ARG A 344 16.62 -13.94 -23.31
N GLU A 345 17.01 -14.75 -24.31
CA GLU A 345 17.53 -14.26 -25.60
C GLU A 345 16.51 -13.39 -26.33
N LEU A 346 15.25 -13.81 -26.35
CA LEU A 346 14.15 -13.03 -26.94
C LEU A 346 13.99 -11.68 -26.22
N THR A 347 14.04 -11.70 -24.88
CA THR A 347 13.98 -10.47 -24.07
C THR A 347 15.20 -9.59 -24.35
N ASP A 348 16.41 -10.15 -24.45
CA ASP A 348 17.64 -9.40 -24.72
C ASP A 348 17.60 -8.66 -26.06
N LYS A 349 17.06 -9.29 -27.11
CA LYS A 349 16.84 -8.62 -28.41
C LYS A 349 15.98 -7.36 -28.25
N LEU A 350 14.85 -7.49 -27.55
CA LEU A 350 13.97 -6.35 -27.26
C LEU A 350 14.66 -5.27 -26.42
N LEU A 351 15.40 -5.67 -25.38
CA LEU A 351 16.11 -4.74 -24.50
C LEU A 351 17.15 -3.90 -25.26
N ARG A 352 17.89 -4.53 -26.18
CA ARG A 352 18.86 -3.84 -27.03
C ARG A 352 18.18 -2.87 -27.99
N ALA A 353 17.09 -3.28 -28.63
CA ALA A 353 16.29 -2.38 -29.48
C ALA A 353 15.78 -1.17 -28.67
N LYS A 354 15.30 -1.40 -27.44
CA LYS A 354 14.85 -0.35 -26.53
C LYS A 354 15.98 0.58 -26.05
N ALA A 355 17.19 0.07 -25.88
CA ALA A 355 18.36 0.89 -25.60
C ALA A 355 18.72 1.81 -26.78
N VAL A 356 18.61 1.31 -28.02
CA VAL A 356 18.82 2.12 -29.24
C VAL A 356 17.74 3.19 -29.39
N GLU A 357 16.46 2.84 -29.19
CA GLU A 357 15.35 3.82 -29.16
C GLU A 357 15.60 4.93 -28.11
N ALA A 358 16.04 4.55 -26.90
CA ALA A 358 16.32 5.50 -25.83
C ALA A 358 17.54 6.41 -26.11
N ALA A 359 18.48 5.97 -26.95
CA ALA A 359 19.63 6.77 -27.39
C ALA A 359 19.24 7.86 -28.41
N GLY A 360 18.12 7.68 -29.13
CA GLY A 360 17.57 8.67 -30.06
C GLY A 360 18.60 9.09 -31.12
N GLU A 361 18.85 10.40 -31.22
CA GLU A 361 19.79 10.99 -32.20
C GLU A 361 21.26 10.56 -32.02
N GLN A 362 21.60 9.92 -30.90
CA GLN A 362 22.96 9.40 -30.67
C GLN A 362 23.20 8.07 -31.42
N ALA A 363 22.14 7.34 -31.78
CA ALA A 363 22.25 6.11 -32.55
C ALA A 363 22.31 6.40 -34.06
N ALA A 364 22.97 5.52 -34.82
CA ALA A 364 22.95 5.61 -36.27
C ALA A 364 21.49 5.52 -36.80
N PRO A 365 21.09 6.33 -37.82
CA PRO A 365 19.70 6.34 -38.29
C PRO A 365 19.18 4.99 -38.77
N ALA A 366 20.04 4.15 -39.34
CA ALA A 366 19.70 2.79 -39.77
C ALA A 366 19.38 1.88 -38.57
N ASP A 367 20.26 1.87 -37.56
CA ASP A 367 20.09 1.07 -36.34
C ASP A 367 18.85 1.51 -35.55
N HIS A 368 18.57 2.82 -35.51
CA HIS A 368 17.37 3.36 -34.89
C HIS A 368 16.09 2.93 -35.62
N ALA A 369 16.10 2.90 -36.96
CA ALA A 369 14.95 2.43 -37.74
C ALA A 369 14.70 0.92 -37.52
N GLU A 370 15.75 0.10 -37.54
CA GLU A 370 15.67 -1.33 -37.25
C GLU A 370 15.16 -1.59 -35.82
N ALA A 371 15.66 -0.84 -34.83
CA ALA A 371 15.20 -0.96 -33.46
C ALA A 371 13.71 -0.65 -33.31
N LEU A 372 13.20 0.38 -33.99
CA LEU A 372 11.76 0.71 -33.98
C LEU A 372 10.91 -0.40 -34.61
N GLU A 373 11.38 -1.03 -35.69
CA GLU A 373 10.70 -2.17 -36.34
C GLU A 373 10.64 -3.39 -35.42
N VAL A 374 11.76 -3.70 -34.73
CA VAL A 374 11.80 -4.76 -33.71
C VAL A 374 10.80 -4.46 -32.59
N ILE A 375 10.80 -3.23 -32.06
CA ILE A 375 9.90 -2.84 -30.97
C ILE A 375 8.44 -2.92 -31.40
N ALA A 376 8.10 -2.43 -32.60
CA ALA A 376 6.75 -2.48 -33.14
C ALA A 376 6.28 -3.94 -33.29
N SER A 377 7.10 -4.79 -33.90
CA SER A 377 6.79 -6.21 -34.11
C SER A 377 6.57 -6.96 -32.80
N PHE A 378 7.42 -6.70 -31.79
CA PHE A 378 7.25 -7.27 -30.46
C PHE A 378 5.97 -6.75 -29.79
N LYS A 379 5.69 -5.46 -29.92
CA LYS A 379 4.50 -4.85 -29.32
C LYS A 379 3.22 -5.45 -29.89
N GLU A 380 3.12 -5.58 -31.22
CA GLU A 380 1.98 -6.21 -31.89
C GLU A 380 1.82 -7.68 -31.47
N ALA A 381 2.91 -8.44 -31.47
CA ALA A 381 2.89 -9.84 -31.05
C ALA A 381 2.47 -10.02 -29.59
N PHE A 382 2.96 -9.17 -28.68
CA PHE A 382 2.55 -9.20 -27.27
C PHE A 382 1.08 -8.79 -27.10
N ASP A 383 0.60 -7.79 -27.84
CA ASP A 383 -0.79 -7.34 -27.75
C ASP A 383 -1.75 -8.47 -28.14
N GLU A 384 -1.56 -9.10 -29.30
CA GLU A 384 -2.39 -10.22 -29.77
C GLU A 384 -2.33 -11.43 -28.81
N ALA A 385 -1.13 -11.74 -28.31
CA ALA A 385 -0.93 -12.84 -27.37
C ALA A 385 -1.63 -12.58 -26.02
N ILE A 386 -1.53 -11.36 -25.49
CA ILE A 386 -2.18 -10.97 -24.22
C ILE A 386 -3.70 -10.91 -24.39
N GLU A 387 -4.22 -10.37 -25.49
CA GLU A 387 -5.66 -10.35 -25.76
C GLU A 387 -6.24 -11.77 -25.81
N THR A 388 -5.54 -12.69 -26.47
CA THR A 388 -5.93 -14.09 -26.57
C THR A 388 -5.88 -14.77 -25.20
N ALA A 389 -4.79 -14.60 -24.44
CA ALA A 389 -4.66 -15.10 -23.08
C ALA A 389 -5.76 -14.55 -22.16
N GLY A 390 -6.08 -13.26 -22.28
CA GLY A 390 -7.11 -12.58 -21.51
C GLY A 390 -8.52 -13.11 -21.81
N ARG A 391 -8.84 -13.33 -23.09
CA ARG A 391 -10.11 -13.96 -23.52
C ARG A 391 -10.26 -15.37 -22.94
N GLU A 392 -9.21 -16.19 -23.06
CA GLU A 392 -9.22 -17.55 -22.49
C GLU A 392 -9.33 -17.55 -20.96
N ALA A 393 -8.61 -16.66 -20.28
CA ALA A 393 -8.67 -16.53 -18.82
C ALA A 393 -10.08 -16.13 -18.34
N ARG A 394 -10.76 -15.20 -19.03
CA ARG A 394 -12.14 -14.81 -18.74
C ARG A 394 -13.10 -15.98 -18.96
N LEU A 395 -12.93 -16.74 -20.05
CA LEU A 395 -13.74 -17.92 -20.33
C LEU A 395 -13.55 -19.00 -19.26
N ARG A 396 -12.30 -19.27 -18.85
CA ARG A 396 -11.97 -20.21 -17.77
C ARG A 396 -12.60 -19.78 -16.45
N LYS A 397 -12.48 -18.50 -16.08
CA LYS A 397 -13.14 -17.95 -14.88
C LYS A 397 -14.65 -18.12 -14.92
N LYS A 398 -15.28 -17.89 -16.08
CA LYS A 398 -16.73 -18.11 -16.25
C LYS A 398 -17.11 -19.59 -16.08
N ARG A 399 -16.29 -20.52 -16.59
CA ARG A 399 -16.49 -21.97 -16.42
C ARG A 399 -16.33 -22.43 -14.97
N GLN A 400 -15.42 -21.82 -14.21
CA GLN A 400 -15.15 -22.19 -12.81
C GLN A 400 -16.11 -21.53 -11.80
N ALA A 401 -16.84 -20.48 -12.19
CA ALA A 401 -17.71 -19.74 -11.27
C ALA A 401 -18.78 -20.58 -10.58
N ALA A 402 -19.38 -21.58 -11.26
CA ALA A 402 -20.38 -22.44 -10.66
C ALA A 402 -19.76 -23.41 -9.62
N PRO A 403 -18.69 -24.17 -9.93
CA PRO A 403 -17.94 -24.93 -8.93
C PRO A 403 -17.45 -24.09 -7.73
N ASP A 404 -16.91 -22.89 -7.97
CA ASP A 404 -16.38 -22.03 -6.91
C ASP A 404 -17.47 -21.63 -5.90
N ARG A 405 -18.68 -21.30 -6.38
CA ARG A 405 -19.82 -20.98 -5.50
C ARG A 405 -20.23 -22.16 -4.62
N VAL A 406 -20.15 -23.39 -5.13
CA VAL A 406 -20.42 -24.59 -4.32
C VAL A 406 -19.32 -24.77 -3.28
N ASN A 407 -18.05 -24.58 -3.63
CA ASN A 407 -16.94 -24.68 -2.69
C ASN A 407 -17.03 -23.64 -1.56
N ASP A 408 -17.45 -22.41 -1.86
CA ASP A 408 -17.64 -21.37 -0.84
C ASP A 408 -18.81 -21.73 0.10
N ALA A 409 -19.93 -22.24 -0.43
CA ALA A 409 -21.01 -22.76 0.40
C ALA A 409 -20.55 -23.92 1.32
N CYS A 410 -19.65 -24.79 0.86
CA CYS A 410 -19.08 -25.83 1.73
C CYS A 410 -18.30 -25.24 2.90
N LYS A 411 -17.51 -24.18 2.71
CA LYS A 411 -16.76 -23.53 3.79
C LYS A 411 -17.69 -22.92 4.84
N ASP A 412 -18.77 -22.28 4.39
CA ASP A 412 -19.76 -21.69 5.31
C ASP A 412 -20.47 -22.80 6.12
N LEU A 413 -20.76 -23.94 5.49
CA LEU A 413 -21.33 -25.11 6.20
C LEU A 413 -20.32 -25.72 7.19
N GLU A 414 -19.04 -25.84 6.83
CA GLU A 414 -17.97 -26.29 7.74
C GLU A 414 -17.83 -25.37 8.95
N GLN A 415 -17.89 -24.05 8.74
CA GLN A 415 -17.90 -23.07 9.83
C GLN A 415 -19.16 -23.22 10.70
N SER A 416 -20.34 -23.37 10.09
CA SER A 416 -21.59 -23.61 10.83
C SER A 416 -21.52 -24.85 11.73
N ILE A 417 -20.88 -25.93 11.27
CA ILE A 417 -20.64 -27.13 12.10
C ILE A 417 -19.81 -26.77 13.35
N THR A 418 -18.76 -25.96 13.18
CA THR A 418 -17.92 -25.51 14.29
C THR A 418 -18.73 -24.68 15.29
N ASP A 419 -19.55 -23.76 14.79
CA ASP A 419 -20.36 -22.87 15.62
C ASP A 419 -21.46 -23.63 16.38
N LEU A 420 -22.07 -24.67 15.77
CA LEU A 420 -23.01 -25.58 16.44
C LEU A 420 -22.36 -26.36 17.60
N VAL A 421 -21.13 -26.81 17.41
CA VAL A 421 -20.40 -27.53 18.47
C VAL A 421 -20.08 -26.61 19.64
N LEU A 422 -19.72 -25.35 19.36
CA LEU A 422 -19.44 -24.33 20.38
C LEU A 422 -20.72 -23.90 21.13
N SER A 423 -21.82 -23.70 20.42
CA SER A 423 -23.11 -23.29 21.01
C SER A 423 -23.72 -24.38 21.91
N ARG A 424 -23.38 -25.65 21.67
CA ARG A 424 -23.73 -26.75 22.58
C ARG A 424 -23.07 -26.60 23.96
N GLY A 425 -21.89 -25.98 24.04
CA GLY A 425 -21.16 -25.79 25.29
C GLY A 425 -21.74 -24.70 26.21
N ASN A 426 -22.51 -23.76 25.65
CA ASN A 426 -23.07 -22.61 26.37
C ASN A 426 -24.61 -22.50 26.24
N SER A 427 -25.27 -23.47 25.58
CA SER A 427 -26.72 -23.51 25.34
C SER A 427 -27.28 -22.26 24.64
N SER A 428 -26.49 -21.63 23.77
CA SER A 428 -26.86 -20.36 23.12
C SER A 428 -27.39 -20.52 21.69
N LEU A 429 -27.72 -21.74 21.25
CA LEU A 429 -28.21 -22.00 19.90
C LEU A 429 -29.70 -21.64 19.80
N ASP A 430 -30.06 -20.84 18.80
CA ASP A 430 -31.45 -20.69 18.37
C ASP A 430 -31.80 -21.83 17.41
N GLU A 431 -32.41 -22.88 17.94
CA GLU A 431 -32.76 -24.09 17.18
C GLU A 431 -33.79 -23.81 16.07
N GLY A 432 -34.73 -22.89 16.31
CA GLY A 432 -35.77 -22.55 15.33
C GLY A 432 -35.21 -21.80 14.13
N ALA A 433 -34.38 -20.77 14.39
CA ALA A 433 -33.71 -20.04 13.33
C ALA A 433 -32.74 -20.94 12.52
N PHE A 434 -32.11 -21.91 13.18
CA PHE A 434 -31.24 -22.88 12.50
C PHE A 434 -32.04 -23.85 11.60
N ASP A 435 -33.18 -24.35 12.06
CA ASP A 435 -34.05 -25.23 11.26
C ASP A 435 -34.60 -24.51 10.01
N ASP A 436 -35.07 -23.26 10.17
CA ASP A 436 -35.51 -22.41 9.05
C ASP A 436 -34.41 -22.25 7.99
N ALA A 437 -33.16 -22.06 8.44
CA ALA A 437 -32.00 -21.95 7.55
C ALA A 437 -31.71 -23.27 6.81
N LEU A 438 -31.87 -24.42 7.46
CA LEU A 438 -31.72 -25.74 6.83
C LEU A 438 -32.84 -26.02 5.80
N GLU A 439 -34.07 -25.60 6.07
CA GLU A 439 -35.17 -25.72 5.12
C GLU A 439 -34.89 -24.88 3.84
N GLN A 440 -34.37 -23.67 4.03
CA GLN A 440 -33.95 -22.81 2.92
C GLN A 440 -32.79 -23.43 2.14
N LEU A 441 -31.79 -24.02 2.82
CA LEU A 441 -30.69 -24.73 2.17
C LEU A 441 -31.21 -25.88 1.29
N ARG A 442 -32.16 -26.69 1.80
CA ARG A 442 -32.79 -27.77 1.04
C ARG A 442 -33.47 -27.25 -0.24
N LYS A 443 -34.23 -26.14 -0.15
CA LYS A 443 -34.89 -25.50 -1.31
C LYS A 443 -33.88 -25.07 -2.38
N VAL A 444 -32.78 -24.44 -1.96
CA VAL A 444 -31.69 -24.01 -2.87
C VAL A 444 -31.01 -25.21 -3.53
N LEU A 445 -30.67 -26.26 -2.77
CA LEU A 445 -30.08 -27.48 -3.30
C LEU A 445 -30.99 -28.20 -4.31
N GLY A 446 -32.31 -28.16 -4.10
CA GLY A 446 -33.28 -28.70 -5.06
C GLY A 446 -33.28 -27.96 -6.38
N THR A 447 -33.28 -26.63 -6.33
CA THR A 447 -33.19 -25.78 -7.52
C THR A 447 -31.87 -26.02 -8.26
N LEU A 448 -30.75 -26.09 -7.53
CA LEU A 448 -29.44 -26.41 -8.09
C LEU A 448 -29.43 -27.78 -8.77
N SER A 449 -30.04 -28.80 -8.16
CA SER A 449 -30.16 -30.15 -8.74
C SER A 449 -30.93 -30.13 -10.07
N VAL A 450 -32.02 -29.38 -10.17
CA VAL A 450 -32.83 -29.28 -11.40
C VAL A 450 -32.03 -28.65 -12.54
N GLU A 451 -31.37 -27.51 -12.29
CA GLU A 451 -30.60 -26.81 -13.32
C GLU A 451 -29.32 -27.58 -13.72
N ALA A 452 -28.67 -28.24 -12.75
CA ALA A 452 -27.52 -29.09 -13.02
C ALA A 452 -27.89 -30.30 -13.90
N ARG A 453 -29.04 -30.95 -13.67
CA ARG A 453 -29.55 -32.04 -14.52
C ARG A 453 -29.81 -31.60 -15.96
N ARG A 454 -30.31 -30.38 -16.15
CA ARG A 454 -30.58 -29.82 -17.48
C ARG A 454 -29.29 -29.52 -18.26
N SER A 455 -28.22 -29.22 -17.54
CA SER A 455 -26.97 -28.73 -18.12
C SER A 455 -25.88 -29.79 -18.25
N ILE A 456 -25.97 -30.90 -17.50
CA ILE A 456 -24.93 -31.95 -17.42
C ILE A 456 -25.50 -33.27 -17.94
N GLU A 457 -25.05 -33.69 -19.12
CA GLU A 457 -25.52 -34.91 -19.79
C GLU A 457 -25.06 -36.20 -19.09
N LEU A 458 -23.85 -36.19 -18.53
CA LEU A 458 -23.24 -37.33 -17.84
C LEU A 458 -22.92 -36.97 -16.38
N PRO A 459 -23.83 -37.24 -15.43
CA PRO A 459 -23.63 -36.89 -14.03
C PRO A 459 -22.52 -37.75 -13.41
N GLY A 460 -21.51 -37.10 -12.83
CA GLY A 460 -20.55 -37.75 -11.95
C GLY A 460 -21.11 -38.00 -10.55
N ASN A 461 -20.33 -38.67 -9.69
CA ASN A 461 -20.76 -39.10 -8.35
C ASN A 461 -21.39 -37.98 -7.51
N GLY A 462 -20.84 -36.77 -7.54
CA GLY A 462 -21.36 -35.63 -6.76
C GLY A 462 -22.75 -35.17 -7.20
N LEU A 463 -22.99 -35.07 -8.51
CA LEU A 463 -24.31 -34.71 -9.03
C LEU A 463 -25.32 -35.84 -8.78
N THR A 464 -24.91 -37.10 -8.98
CA THR A 464 -25.74 -38.27 -8.66
C THR A 464 -26.16 -38.30 -7.19
N TRP A 465 -25.23 -37.99 -6.27
CA TRP A 465 -25.55 -37.84 -4.85
C TRP A 465 -26.53 -36.70 -4.60
N LEU A 466 -26.29 -35.49 -5.14
CA LEU A 466 -27.19 -34.35 -4.94
C LEU A 466 -28.60 -34.64 -5.46
N ILE A 467 -28.69 -35.35 -6.59
CA ILE A 467 -29.93 -35.81 -7.20
C ILE A 467 -30.73 -36.71 -6.27
N ALA A 468 -30.05 -37.63 -5.58
CA ALA A 468 -30.65 -38.54 -4.62
C ALA A 468 -30.97 -37.82 -3.29
N ALA A 469 -30.06 -36.99 -2.79
CA ALA A 469 -30.19 -36.29 -1.52
C ALA A 469 -31.35 -35.29 -1.49
N VAL A 470 -31.66 -34.66 -2.62
CA VAL A 470 -32.82 -33.75 -2.75
C VAL A 470 -34.06 -34.46 -3.31
N GLY A 471 -33.93 -35.75 -3.68
CA GLY A 471 -35.03 -36.57 -4.19
C GLY A 471 -35.65 -37.44 -3.10
N ASP A 472 -36.70 -36.93 -2.45
CA ASP A 472 -38.05 -37.50 -2.56
C ASP A 472 -39.11 -36.46 -2.11
N GLU A 473 -40.35 -36.68 -2.55
CA GLU A 473 -41.55 -35.82 -2.54
C GLU A 473 -41.77 -34.94 -3.78
N ARG A 474 -42.07 -35.62 -4.90
CA ARG A 474 -43.17 -35.13 -5.73
C ARG A 474 -44.48 -35.59 -5.06
N PRO A 475 -45.50 -34.73 -4.86
CA PRO A 475 -46.84 -35.25 -4.63
C PRO A 475 -47.27 -36.00 -5.89
N ARG A 476 -47.54 -37.30 -5.74
CA ARG A 476 -48.32 -38.04 -6.74
C ARG A 476 -49.72 -37.41 -6.77
N SER A 477 -50.20 -37.15 -7.98
CA SER A 477 -51.56 -36.74 -8.31
C SER A 477 -52.62 -37.48 -7.50
#